data_AF-B4KY06-F1
#
_entry.id   AF-B4KY06-F1
#
_cell.length_a   1.000
_cell.length_b   1.000
_cell.length_c   1.000
_cell.angle_alpha   90.00
_cell.angle_beta   90.00
_cell.angle_gamma   90.00
#
_symmetry.space_group_name_H-M   'P 1'
#
loop_
_entity.id
_entity.type
_entity.pdbx_description
1 polymer ?
#
loop_
_entity_poly.entity_id
_entity_poly.type
_entity_poly.pdbx_seq_one_letter_code
_entity_poly.pdbx_strand_id
1 'polypeptide(L)'
;MFLFSSRPMGTLGDRMRVVRERLGDEFLDKLDELHLNALRTGLVSRADLQEAYRMARDMNTNHNRLNFLWLLGIIFFIMIATPIFYETISFLLGVRCFLPNNHLVWEATRPISDCEFCKGVAAPLILPNLTREDFARYAYSSRPIIVKKAIAHWSAKQSLNYTSIKELYESVPGSLDTACQFQHFNSDLKSLRDVFRMSPKRVNLSEGSPWFVGWSVCQPMVLAELRKLYPRPHFLPVDAEMPSTDYILMGYEQGAVMHLDYIPRLMWQAQLQGNKSWFLSPAPECDHQCQSFFFYVEPGDAVLVDTRIWYYANTIPRGQFSLTVQSEYG
;
A
#
# COMPACT_ATOMS: atom_id res chain seq x y z
N MET A 1 28.07 -20.28 -32.78
CA MET A 1 28.62 -19.14 -33.52
C MET A 1 28.90 -18.02 -32.52
N PHE A 2 30.07 -18.05 -31.86
CA PHE A 2 30.56 -16.93 -31.05
C PHE A 2 31.99 -16.66 -31.52
N LEU A 3 32.19 -15.45 -32.03
CA LEU A 3 33.36 -15.01 -32.76
C LEU A 3 34.56 -14.88 -31.81
N PHE A 4 35.60 -15.67 -32.04
CA PHE A 4 36.95 -15.39 -31.56
C PHE A 4 37.46 -14.13 -32.26
N SER A 5 37.35 -12.96 -31.62
CA SER A 5 38.11 -11.78 -32.02
C SER A 5 39.52 -11.91 -31.46
N SER A 6 40.38 -12.65 -32.17
CA SER A 6 41.82 -12.53 -31.99
C SER A 6 42.24 -11.17 -32.55
N ARG A 7 42.29 -10.13 -31.70
CA ARG A 7 42.99 -8.89 -32.06
C ARG A 7 44.46 -9.25 -32.34
N PRO A 8 45.06 -8.81 -33.45
CA PRO A 8 46.46 -9.08 -33.70
C PRO A 8 47.25 -8.43 -32.56
N MET A 9 48.11 -9.21 -31.91
CA MET A 9 49.11 -8.67 -31.00
C MET A 9 50.03 -7.81 -31.87
N GLY A 10 49.76 -6.49 -31.90
CA GLY A 10 50.71 -5.52 -32.42
C GLY A 10 52.07 -5.77 -31.76
N THR A 11 53.13 -5.58 -32.53
CA THR A 11 54.49 -5.85 -32.07
C THR A 11 54.77 -5.05 -30.80
N LEU A 12 55.74 -5.47 -29.97
CA LEU A 12 56.10 -4.74 -28.75
C LEU A 12 56.35 -3.25 -29.03
N GLY A 13 56.89 -2.94 -30.22
CA GLY A 13 57.07 -1.58 -30.73
C GLY A 13 55.75 -0.81 -30.88
N ASP A 14 54.69 -1.42 -31.42
CA ASP A 14 53.39 -0.76 -31.57
C ASP A 14 52.74 -0.44 -30.23
N ARG A 15 52.86 -1.34 -29.24
CA ARG A 15 52.35 -1.10 -27.89
C ARG A 15 53.10 0.00 -27.16
N MET A 16 54.44 0.03 -27.29
CA MET A 16 55.23 1.11 -26.71
C MET A 16 54.91 2.45 -27.37
N ARG A 17 54.67 2.48 -28.69
CA ARG A 17 54.34 3.72 -29.42
C ARG A 17 53.00 4.31 -28.97
N VAL A 18 51.98 3.48 -28.76
CA VAL A 18 50.66 3.93 -28.27
C VAL A 18 50.73 4.47 -26.84
N VAL A 19 51.53 3.86 -25.97
CA VAL A 19 51.75 4.38 -24.61
C VAL A 19 52.54 5.69 -24.65
N ARG A 20 53.52 5.79 -25.54
CA ARG A 20 54.33 7.00 -25.75
C ARG A 20 53.47 8.18 -26.21
N GLU A 21 52.63 7.98 -27.23
CA GLU A 21 51.70 8.99 -27.72
C GLU A 21 50.70 9.47 -26.66
N ARG A 22 50.31 8.60 -25.70
CA ARG A 22 49.39 8.95 -24.62
C ARG A 22 50.01 9.78 -23.50
N LEU A 23 51.29 9.57 -23.22
CA LEU A 23 51.99 10.25 -22.13
C LEU A 23 52.49 11.64 -22.56
N GLY A 24 52.69 11.86 -23.86
CA GLY A 24 53.17 13.10 -24.44
C GLY A 24 54.69 13.25 -24.31
N ASP A 25 55.32 13.80 -25.35
CA ASP A 25 56.80 13.83 -25.46
C ASP A 25 57.46 14.67 -24.35
N GLU A 26 56.84 15.77 -23.90
CA GLU A 26 57.40 16.62 -22.83
C GLU A 26 57.47 15.90 -21.47
N PHE A 27 56.48 15.05 -21.17
CA PHE A 27 56.49 14.28 -19.92
C PHE A 27 57.54 13.18 -19.97
N LEU A 28 57.69 12.55 -21.14
CA LEU A 28 58.70 11.51 -21.35
C LEU A 28 60.11 12.07 -21.28
N ASP A 29 60.35 13.26 -21.82
CA ASP A 29 61.66 13.93 -21.73
C ASP A 29 62.02 14.26 -20.28
N LYS A 30 61.06 14.75 -19.48
CA LYS A 30 61.28 14.96 -18.03
C LYS A 30 61.50 13.66 -17.28
N LEU A 31 60.84 12.58 -17.68
CA LEU A 31 61.01 11.27 -17.06
C LEU A 31 62.39 10.68 -17.40
N ASP A 32 62.84 10.85 -18.64
CA ASP A 32 64.17 10.44 -19.09
C ASP A 32 65.27 11.28 -18.42
N GLU A 33 65.05 12.59 -18.25
CA GLU A 33 65.96 13.46 -17.50
C GLU A 33 66.05 13.05 -16.02
N LEU A 34 64.91 12.74 -15.38
CA LEU A 34 64.87 12.22 -14.02
C LEU A 34 65.60 10.87 -13.91
N HIS A 35 65.41 9.98 -14.90
CA HIS A 35 66.05 8.67 -14.95
C HIS A 35 67.57 8.78 -15.11
N LEU A 36 68.03 9.65 -16.01
CA LEU A 36 69.45 9.89 -16.24
C LEU A 36 70.13 10.56 -15.05
N ASN A 37 69.44 11.50 -14.39
CA ASN A 37 69.94 12.14 -13.17
C ASN A 37 69.98 11.14 -11.99
N ALA A 38 69.00 10.26 -11.85
CA ALA A 38 69.01 9.20 -10.83
C ALA A 38 70.13 8.17 -11.06
N LEU A 39 70.48 7.86 -12.31
CA LEU A 39 71.64 7.00 -12.61
C LEU A 39 72.98 7.72 -12.35
N ARG A 40 73.04 9.04 -12.57
CA ARG A 40 74.25 9.86 -12.33
C ARG A 40 74.61 10.02 -10.87
N THR A 41 73.66 9.94 -9.94
CA THR A 41 73.95 10.03 -8.50
C THR A 41 74.63 8.77 -7.96
N GLY A 42 74.69 7.68 -8.73
CA GLY A 42 75.32 6.41 -8.33
C GLY A 42 74.57 5.65 -7.23
N LEU A 43 73.43 6.16 -6.78
CA LEU A 43 72.60 5.58 -5.72
C LEU A 43 71.70 4.43 -6.21
N VAL A 44 71.44 4.36 -7.52
CA VAL A 44 70.57 3.34 -8.13
C VAL A 44 71.26 2.77 -9.36
N SER A 45 71.37 1.44 -9.45
CA SER A 45 71.91 0.77 -10.63
C SER A 45 70.80 0.39 -11.62
N ARG A 46 71.17 0.12 -12.88
CA ARG A 46 70.22 -0.40 -13.88
C ARG A 46 69.60 -1.74 -13.47
N ALA A 47 70.33 -2.55 -12.70
CA ALA A 47 69.81 -3.82 -12.20
C ALA A 47 68.68 -3.61 -11.19
N ASP A 48 68.81 -2.61 -10.30
CA ASP A 48 67.80 -2.29 -9.29
C ASP A 48 66.48 -1.82 -9.94
N LEU A 49 66.60 -1.03 -11.02
CA LEU A 49 65.43 -0.58 -11.79
C LEU A 49 64.74 -1.72 -12.55
N GLN A 50 65.51 -2.66 -13.09
CA GLN A 50 64.95 -3.86 -13.73
C GLN A 50 64.26 -4.77 -12.70
N GLU A 51 64.84 -4.92 -11.51
CA GLU A 51 64.24 -5.69 -10.43
C GLU A 51 62.93 -5.04 -9.95
N ALA A 52 62.92 -3.71 -9.77
CA ALA A 52 61.70 -2.98 -9.40
C ALA A 52 60.58 -3.14 -10.44
N TYR A 53 60.92 -3.08 -11.73
CA TYR A 53 59.96 -3.34 -12.81
C TYR A 53 59.42 -4.79 -12.77
N ARG A 54 60.29 -5.76 -12.49
CA ARG A 54 59.90 -7.17 -12.35
C ARG A 54 58.94 -7.37 -11.16
N MET A 55 59.26 -6.79 -10.00
CA MET A 55 58.41 -6.87 -8.80
C MET A 55 57.05 -6.20 -9.02
N ALA A 56 57.01 -5.04 -9.70
CA ALA A 56 55.75 -4.36 -10.03
C ALA A 56 54.86 -5.20 -10.97
N ARG A 57 55.45 -5.98 -11.87
CA ARG A 57 54.72 -6.87 -12.78
C ARG A 57 54.11 -8.06 -12.03
N ASP A 58 54.85 -8.67 -11.10
CA ASP A 58 54.38 -9.81 -10.32
C ASP A 58 53.29 -9.43 -9.30
N MET A 59 53.28 -8.19 -8.80
CA MET A 59 52.19 -7.69 -7.95
C MET A 59 50.81 -7.67 -8.64
N ASN A 60 50.74 -7.65 -9.97
CA ASN A 60 49.47 -7.60 -10.71
C ASN A 60 48.85 -8.98 -10.96
N THR A 61 49.57 -10.07 -10.66
CA THR A 61 49.05 -11.45 -10.73
C THR A 61 48.29 -11.80 -9.44
N ASN A 62 47.08 -11.28 -9.31
CA ASN A 62 46.22 -11.50 -8.15
C ASN A 62 45.63 -12.93 -8.12
N HIS A 63 46.28 -13.84 -7.41
CA HIS A 63 45.92 -15.27 -7.29
C HIS A 63 44.50 -15.49 -6.70
N ASN A 64 43.92 -14.50 -6.02
CA ASN A 64 42.64 -14.63 -5.32
C ASN A 64 41.39 -14.52 -6.21
N ARG A 65 41.48 -13.94 -7.41
CA ARG A 65 40.32 -13.85 -8.32
C ARG A 65 39.90 -15.20 -8.91
N LEU A 66 40.86 -16.11 -9.10
CA LEU A 66 40.56 -17.48 -9.55
C LEU A 66 39.83 -18.28 -8.47
N ASN A 67 40.22 -18.15 -7.20
CA ASN A 67 39.56 -18.87 -6.10
C ASN A 67 38.07 -18.49 -5.93
N PHE A 68 37.71 -17.23 -6.14
CA PHE A 68 36.31 -16.81 -6.04
C PHE A 68 35.44 -17.36 -7.19
N LEU A 69 35.97 -17.37 -8.42
CA LEU A 69 35.28 -17.96 -9.57
C LEU A 69 35.13 -19.47 -9.44
N TRP A 70 36.15 -20.15 -8.92
CA TRP A 70 36.08 -21.58 -8.61
C TRP A 70 35.08 -21.88 -7.49
N LEU A 71 35.03 -21.07 -6.44
CA LEU A 71 34.02 -21.17 -5.37
C LEU A 71 32.60 -21.00 -5.90
N LEU A 72 32.36 -19.98 -6.74
CA LEU A 72 31.06 -19.79 -7.40
C LEU A 72 30.70 -20.97 -8.30
N GLY A 73 31.68 -21.50 -9.04
CA GLY A 73 31.51 -22.68 -9.89
C GLY A 73 31.16 -23.94 -9.08
N ILE A 74 31.81 -24.16 -7.94
CA ILE A 74 31.52 -25.29 -7.03
C ILE A 74 30.12 -25.13 -6.42
N ILE A 75 29.75 -23.93 -5.94
CA ILE A 75 28.41 -23.67 -5.40
C ILE A 75 27.34 -23.91 -6.47
N PHE A 76 27.55 -23.43 -7.70
CA PHE A 76 26.63 -23.64 -8.81
C PHE A 76 26.51 -25.13 -9.18
N PHE A 77 27.63 -25.86 -9.21
CA PHE A 77 27.64 -27.29 -9.44
C PHE A 77 26.90 -28.06 -8.33
N ILE A 78 27.10 -27.71 -7.06
CA ILE A 78 26.39 -28.32 -5.93
C ILE A 78 24.88 -28.04 -6.05
N MET A 79 24.49 -26.81 -6.38
CA MET A 79 23.08 -26.46 -6.56
C MET A 79 22.43 -27.28 -7.68
N ILE A 80 23.11 -27.48 -8.81
CA ILE A 80 22.57 -28.25 -9.96
C ILE A 80 22.63 -29.77 -9.75
N ALA A 81 23.73 -30.29 -9.18
CA ALA A 81 23.98 -31.72 -9.04
C ALA A 81 23.23 -32.35 -7.86
N THR A 82 22.75 -31.54 -6.91
CA THR A 82 21.94 -32.00 -5.79
C THR A 82 20.47 -31.65 -6.00
N PRO A 83 19.52 -32.40 -5.39
CA PRO A 83 18.12 -32.02 -5.43
C PRO A 83 17.85 -30.72 -4.68
N ILE A 84 18.83 -30.08 -4.04
CA ILE A 84 18.65 -28.84 -3.26
C ILE A 84 18.06 -27.73 -4.12
N PHE A 85 18.52 -27.52 -5.36
CA PHE A 85 17.94 -26.48 -6.22
C PHE A 85 16.50 -26.83 -6.61
N TYR A 86 16.24 -28.08 -6.97
CA TYR A 86 14.90 -28.55 -7.32
C TYR A 86 13.93 -28.46 -6.15
N GLU A 87 14.33 -28.90 -4.96
CA GLU A 87 13.54 -28.84 -3.72
C GLU A 87 13.36 -27.41 -3.23
N THR A 88 14.37 -26.54 -3.33
CA THR A 88 14.25 -25.13 -2.94
C THR A 88 13.34 -24.37 -3.89
N ILE A 89 13.47 -24.58 -5.21
CA ILE A 89 12.56 -23.98 -6.19
C ILE A 89 11.15 -24.55 -6.05
N SER A 90 11.00 -25.86 -5.84
CA SER A 90 9.69 -26.48 -5.62
C SER A 90 9.05 -26.02 -4.30
N PHE A 91 9.85 -25.79 -3.26
CA PHE A 91 9.41 -25.17 -2.02
C PHE A 91 8.97 -23.74 -2.27
N LEU A 92 9.80 -22.89 -2.88
CA LEU A 92 9.48 -21.49 -3.16
C LEU A 92 8.25 -21.33 -4.09
N LEU A 93 8.13 -22.17 -5.12
CA LEU A 93 6.97 -22.21 -6.01
C LEU A 93 5.75 -22.86 -5.34
N GLY A 94 5.97 -23.72 -4.36
CA GLY A 94 4.94 -24.39 -3.57
C GLY A 94 4.40 -23.56 -2.40
N VAL A 95 5.17 -22.58 -1.90
CA VAL A 95 4.71 -21.66 -0.85
C VAL A 95 3.71 -20.69 -1.46
N ARG A 96 2.42 -20.93 -1.23
CA ARG A 96 1.39 -19.92 -1.47
C ARG A 96 1.61 -18.79 -0.45
N CYS A 97 1.72 -17.56 -0.94
CA CYS A 97 1.88 -16.33 -0.15
C CYS A 97 3.22 -16.20 0.58
N PHE A 98 4.35 -16.20 -0.16
CA PHE A 98 5.68 -15.88 0.40
C PHE A 98 5.71 -14.52 1.11
N LEU A 99 4.99 -13.53 0.56
CA LEU A 99 4.74 -12.25 1.22
C LEU A 99 3.41 -12.30 1.96
N PRO A 100 3.38 -11.89 3.24
CA PRO A 100 2.14 -11.81 3.99
C PRO A 100 1.22 -10.76 3.38
N ASN A 101 -0.06 -11.09 3.24
CA ASN A 101 -1.08 -10.18 2.74
C ASN A 101 -1.51 -9.18 3.83
N ASN A 102 -0.61 -8.29 4.25
CA ASN A 102 -0.83 -7.34 5.35
C ASN A 102 -0.72 -5.88 4.87
N HIS A 103 -1.19 -4.93 5.68
CA HIS A 103 -1.24 -3.51 5.34
C HIS A 103 0.11 -2.93 4.91
N LEU A 104 1.22 -3.40 5.47
CA LEU A 104 2.55 -2.92 5.10
C LEU A 104 2.89 -3.31 3.65
N VAL A 105 2.61 -4.56 3.26
CA VAL A 105 2.84 -5.03 1.89
C VAL A 105 1.91 -4.30 0.92
N TRP A 106 0.65 -4.12 1.28
CA TRP A 106 -0.30 -3.37 0.46
C TRP A 106 0.13 -1.92 0.23
N GLU A 107 0.58 -1.22 1.27
CA GLU A 107 1.08 0.14 1.15
C GLU A 107 2.37 0.21 0.32
N ALA A 108 3.31 -0.70 0.56
CA ALA A 108 4.58 -0.73 -0.16
C ALA A 108 4.44 -1.11 -1.64
N THR A 109 3.37 -1.83 -2.00
CA THR A 109 3.11 -2.28 -3.38
C THR A 109 2.02 -1.46 -4.07
N ARG A 110 1.43 -0.47 -3.39
CA ARG A 110 0.43 0.43 -3.95
C ARG A 110 1.03 1.20 -5.15
N PRO A 111 0.28 1.41 -6.24
CA PRO A 111 0.71 2.32 -7.28
C PRO A 111 0.83 3.76 -6.75
N ILE A 112 1.77 4.51 -7.33
CA ILE A 112 1.91 5.96 -7.08
C ILE A 112 0.63 6.65 -7.54
N SER A 113 0.06 7.47 -6.67
CA SER A 113 -1.18 8.19 -6.94
C SER A 113 -0.96 9.35 -7.93
N ASP A 114 -1.88 9.49 -8.89
CA ASP A 114 -1.99 10.71 -9.69
C ASP A 114 -2.62 11.80 -8.84
N CYS A 115 -1.88 12.86 -8.51
CA CYS A 115 -2.31 13.87 -7.56
C CYS A 115 -3.40 14.83 -8.09
N GLU A 116 -3.84 14.73 -9.34
CA GLU A 116 -4.88 15.61 -9.90
C GLU A 116 -6.24 15.46 -9.17
N PHE A 117 -6.54 14.32 -8.54
CA PHE A 117 -7.82 14.12 -7.82
C PHE A 117 -8.03 15.10 -6.65
N CYS A 118 -6.94 15.59 -6.04
CA CYS A 118 -6.98 16.44 -4.84
C CYS A 118 -6.60 17.90 -5.12
N LYS A 119 -6.27 18.23 -6.38
CA LYS A 119 -5.86 19.57 -6.78
C LYS A 119 -6.99 20.58 -6.57
N GLY A 120 -6.73 21.59 -5.73
CA GLY A 120 -7.72 22.61 -5.38
C GLY A 120 -8.89 22.10 -4.51
N VAL A 121 -8.78 20.90 -3.94
CA VAL A 121 -9.79 20.33 -3.03
C VAL A 121 -9.40 20.64 -1.60
N ALA A 122 -10.01 21.67 -1.01
CA ALA A 122 -9.80 22.06 0.39
C ALA A 122 -10.92 21.58 1.34
N ALA A 123 -12.05 21.15 0.78
CA ALA A 123 -13.24 20.75 1.52
C ALA A 123 -14.12 19.82 0.66
N PRO A 124 -14.98 18.99 1.26
CA PRO A 124 -15.94 18.19 0.51
C PRO A 124 -16.92 19.09 -0.24
N LEU A 125 -17.41 18.60 -1.39
CA LEU A 125 -18.54 19.21 -2.08
C LEU A 125 -19.81 18.92 -1.30
N ILE A 126 -20.44 19.95 -0.75
CA ILE A 126 -21.71 19.82 -0.03
C ILE A 126 -22.85 20.04 -1.01
N LEU A 127 -23.67 19.02 -1.20
CA LEU A 127 -24.85 19.05 -2.04
C LEU A 127 -26.11 19.00 -1.17
N PRO A 128 -27.20 19.72 -1.53
CA PRO A 128 -28.49 19.54 -0.90
C PRO A 128 -29.07 18.17 -1.27
N ASN A 129 -30.22 17.79 -0.70
CA ASN A 129 -30.94 16.63 -1.19
C ASN A 129 -31.36 16.86 -2.66
N LEU A 130 -30.85 16.04 -3.57
CA LEU A 130 -31.03 16.21 -5.03
C LEU A 130 -31.55 14.94 -5.71
N THR A 131 -31.94 15.10 -6.97
CA THR A 131 -32.34 14.00 -7.85
C THR A 131 -31.13 13.27 -8.41
N ARG A 132 -31.39 12.14 -9.07
CA ARG A 132 -30.37 11.34 -9.72
C ARG A 132 -29.73 12.07 -10.91
N GLU A 133 -30.55 12.79 -11.68
CA GLU A 133 -30.13 13.50 -12.89
C GLU A 133 -29.14 14.61 -12.54
N ASP A 134 -29.41 15.33 -11.45
CA ASP A 134 -28.52 16.37 -10.93
C ASP A 134 -27.22 15.78 -10.36
N PHE A 135 -27.27 14.55 -9.83
CA PHE A 135 -26.12 13.87 -9.23
C PHE A 135 -25.23 13.19 -10.27
N ALA A 136 -25.75 12.85 -11.45
CA ALA A 136 -25.06 12.06 -12.47
C ALA A 136 -23.67 12.59 -12.82
N ARG A 137 -23.50 13.93 -12.87
CA ARG A 137 -22.20 14.57 -13.16
C ARG A 137 -21.14 14.38 -12.06
N TYR A 138 -21.57 14.00 -10.86
CA TYR A 138 -20.73 13.79 -9.69
C TYR A 138 -20.55 12.32 -9.33
N ALA A 139 -21.42 11.44 -9.84
CA ALA A 139 -21.55 10.07 -9.38
C ALA A 139 -20.25 9.27 -9.43
N TYR A 140 -19.38 9.54 -10.40
CA TYR A 140 -18.12 8.82 -10.57
C TYR A 140 -16.88 9.69 -10.33
N SER A 141 -17.06 10.78 -9.59
CA SER A 141 -15.97 11.68 -9.19
C SER A 141 -15.26 11.15 -7.94
N SER A 142 -13.93 11.23 -7.91
CA SER A 142 -13.15 10.96 -6.69
C SER A 142 -13.09 12.15 -5.72
N ARG A 143 -13.84 13.23 -6.00
CA ARG A 143 -13.98 14.35 -5.07
C ARG A 143 -14.88 13.94 -3.91
N PRO A 144 -14.47 14.16 -2.64
CA PRO A 144 -15.31 13.90 -1.48
C PRO A 144 -16.60 14.72 -1.54
N ILE A 145 -17.75 14.07 -1.33
CA ILE A 145 -19.09 14.67 -1.44
C ILE A 145 -19.90 14.34 -0.18
N ILE A 146 -20.66 15.32 0.29
CA ILE A 146 -21.71 15.13 1.30
C ILE A 146 -23.04 15.52 0.67
N VAL A 147 -23.98 14.58 0.62
CA VAL A 147 -25.37 14.85 0.24
C VAL A 147 -26.19 15.02 1.51
N LYS A 148 -26.57 16.27 1.81
CA LYS A 148 -27.26 16.62 3.06
C LYS A 148 -28.67 16.05 3.09
N LYS A 149 -29.04 15.44 4.22
CA LYS A 149 -30.37 14.86 4.46
C LYS A 149 -30.83 13.84 3.39
N ALA A 150 -29.90 13.25 2.63
CA ALA A 150 -30.22 12.33 1.55
C ALA A 150 -31.03 11.12 2.00
N ILE A 151 -30.69 10.56 3.17
CA ILE A 151 -31.28 9.33 3.69
C ILE A 151 -32.25 9.60 4.84
N ALA A 152 -32.62 10.87 5.07
CA ALA A 152 -33.49 11.25 6.18
C ALA A 152 -34.88 10.59 6.14
N HIS A 153 -35.32 10.11 4.97
CA HIS A 153 -36.58 9.42 4.75
C HIS A 153 -36.53 7.91 5.02
N TRP A 154 -35.34 7.32 5.25
CA TRP A 154 -35.20 5.89 5.51
C TRP A 154 -35.77 5.52 6.87
N SER A 155 -36.57 4.45 6.91
CA SER A 155 -37.09 3.88 8.16
C SER A 155 -35.97 3.38 9.07
N ALA A 156 -34.85 2.93 8.49
CA ALA A 156 -33.64 2.54 9.21
C ALA A 156 -33.17 3.56 10.26
N LYS A 157 -33.36 4.86 10.03
CA LYS A 157 -32.95 5.89 11.00
C LYS A 157 -33.68 5.78 12.34
N GLN A 158 -34.93 5.31 12.32
CA GLN A 158 -35.78 5.15 13.51
C GLN A 158 -35.78 3.72 14.02
N SER A 159 -35.75 2.74 13.12
CA SER A 159 -35.93 1.33 13.47
C SER A 159 -34.62 0.60 13.78
N LEU A 160 -33.51 0.96 13.13
CA LEU A 160 -32.24 0.27 13.35
C LEU A 160 -31.48 0.85 14.54
N ASN A 161 -31.15 -0.02 15.47
CA ASN A 161 -30.26 0.17 16.62
C ASN A 161 -29.58 -1.17 16.95
N TYR A 162 -28.66 -1.18 17.91
CA TYR A 162 -27.95 -2.39 18.33
C TYR A 162 -28.88 -3.59 18.57
N THR A 163 -29.97 -3.39 19.34
CA THR A 163 -30.89 -4.45 19.73
C THR A 163 -31.62 -5.04 18.53
N SER A 164 -32.18 -4.18 17.67
CA SER A 164 -32.89 -4.63 16.46
C SER A 164 -31.98 -5.40 15.49
N ILE A 165 -30.71 -4.99 15.36
CA ILE A 165 -29.74 -5.67 14.50
C ILE A 165 -29.40 -7.04 15.11
N LYS A 166 -29.15 -7.08 16.42
CA LYS A 166 -28.90 -8.33 17.14
C LYS A 166 -30.06 -9.32 16.98
N GLU A 167 -31.29 -8.88 17.22
CA GLU A 167 -32.50 -9.70 17.08
C GLU A 167 -32.66 -10.24 15.66
N LEU A 168 -32.38 -9.42 14.63
CA LEU A 168 -32.43 -9.88 13.25
C LEU A 168 -31.41 -11.00 12.98
N TYR A 169 -30.16 -10.83 13.42
CA TYR A 169 -29.15 -11.88 13.27
C TYR A 169 -29.54 -13.16 14.03
N GLU A 170 -30.00 -13.04 15.27
CA GLU A 170 -30.43 -14.19 16.09
C GLU A 170 -31.66 -14.90 15.49
N SER A 171 -32.53 -14.19 14.76
CA SER A 171 -33.69 -14.77 14.07
C SER A 171 -33.34 -15.62 12.84
N VAL A 172 -32.14 -15.45 12.26
CA VAL A 172 -31.69 -16.17 11.07
C VAL A 172 -30.67 -17.25 11.48
N PRO A 173 -31.02 -18.55 11.38
CA PRO A 173 -30.11 -19.64 11.73
C PRO A 173 -28.80 -19.59 10.93
N GLY A 174 -27.66 -19.77 11.61
CA GLY A 174 -26.33 -19.80 11.00
C GLY A 174 -25.77 -18.43 10.58
N SER A 175 -26.50 -17.33 10.81
CA SER A 175 -26.05 -15.98 10.43
C SER A 175 -24.75 -15.55 11.14
N LEU A 176 -24.52 -16.02 12.37
CA LEU A 176 -23.33 -15.74 13.18
C LEU A 176 -22.19 -16.74 12.96
N ASP A 177 -22.46 -17.86 12.27
CA ASP A 177 -21.48 -18.89 11.97
C ASP A 177 -20.84 -18.67 10.59
N THR A 178 -21.46 -17.82 9.76
CA THR A 178 -20.93 -17.46 8.44
C THR A 178 -19.70 -16.59 8.60
N ALA A 179 -18.60 -16.97 7.94
CA ALA A 179 -17.33 -16.24 7.95
C ALA A 179 -17.41 -14.97 7.10
N CYS A 180 -18.07 -13.94 7.62
CA CYS A 180 -18.08 -12.58 7.05
C CYS A 180 -16.82 -11.80 7.46
N GLN A 181 -16.47 -10.75 6.69
CA GLN A 181 -15.40 -9.83 7.07
C GLN A 181 -15.79 -9.05 8.32
N PHE A 182 -14.90 -9.02 9.31
CA PHE A 182 -15.06 -8.27 10.56
C PHE A 182 -13.91 -7.28 10.73
N GLN A 183 -14.24 -6.05 11.10
CA GLN A 183 -13.31 -4.93 11.25
C GLN A 183 -13.42 -4.42 12.68
N HIS A 184 -12.36 -4.65 13.47
CA HIS A 184 -12.40 -4.39 14.91
C HIS A 184 -11.94 -2.98 15.31
N PHE A 185 -11.32 -2.20 14.40
CA PHE A 185 -10.90 -0.80 14.60
C PHE A 185 -10.36 -0.46 16.01
N ASN A 186 -9.30 -1.17 16.45
CA ASN A 186 -8.69 -1.05 17.79
C ASN A 186 -9.56 -1.47 18.99
N SER A 187 -10.77 -1.97 18.79
CA SER A 187 -11.54 -2.60 19.86
C SER A 187 -11.00 -3.99 20.24
N ASP A 188 -11.34 -4.44 21.44
CA ASP A 188 -11.04 -5.77 21.99
C ASP A 188 -11.97 -6.88 21.44
N LEU A 189 -12.96 -6.52 20.64
CA LEU A 189 -13.95 -7.42 20.03
C LEU A 189 -13.33 -8.06 18.78
N LYS A 190 -13.44 -9.39 18.65
CA LYS A 190 -12.80 -10.14 17.55
C LYS A 190 -13.77 -10.67 16.52
N SER A 191 -15.06 -10.71 16.85
CA SER A 191 -16.10 -11.27 16.01
C SER A 191 -17.45 -10.61 16.26
N LEU A 192 -18.37 -10.75 15.30
CA LEU A 192 -19.77 -10.32 15.46
C LEU A 192 -20.45 -11.01 16.65
N ARG A 193 -20.05 -12.24 16.97
CA ARG A 193 -20.53 -12.96 18.15
C ARG A 193 -20.13 -12.27 19.45
N ASP A 194 -18.92 -11.74 19.52
CA ASP A 194 -18.45 -10.98 20.69
C ASP A 194 -19.26 -9.70 20.84
N VAL A 195 -19.54 -9.01 19.72
CA VAL A 195 -20.38 -7.81 19.69
C VAL A 195 -21.74 -8.10 20.32
N PHE A 196 -22.45 -9.15 19.88
CA PHE A 196 -23.79 -9.46 20.39
C PHE A 196 -23.83 -10.08 21.79
N ARG A 197 -22.68 -10.54 22.31
CA ARG A 197 -22.51 -11.03 23.68
C ARG A 197 -22.16 -9.93 24.69
N MET A 198 -21.90 -8.71 24.24
CA MET A 198 -21.63 -7.59 25.15
C MET A 198 -22.76 -7.40 26.15
N SER A 199 -22.40 -7.08 27.39
CA SER A 199 -23.38 -6.74 28.42
C SER A 199 -24.11 -5.43 28.06
N PRO A 200 -25.36 -5.21 28.51
CA PRO A 200 -26.09 -3.98 28.22
C PRO A 200 -25.33 -2.71 28.66
N LYS A 201 -24.57 -2.80 29.75
CA LYS A 201 -23.73 -1.71 30.25
C LYS A 201 -22.53 -1.37 29.36
N ARG A 202 -21.98 -2.37 28.66
CA ARG A 202 -20.91 -2.15 27.69
C ARG A 202 -21.47 -1.61 26.38
N VAL A 203 -22.63 -2.11 25.96
CA VAL A 203 -23.34 -1.65 24.75
C VAL A 203 -23.67 -0.17 24.85
N ASN A 204 -24.14 0.31 26.00
CA ASN A 204 -24.50 1.73 26.20
C ASN A 204 -23.33 2.61 26.69
N LEU A 205 -22.12 2.06 26.77
CA LEU A 205 -20.92 2.72 27.32
C LEU A 205 -21.11 3.31 28.74
N SER A 206 -21.94 2.69 29.58
CA SER A 206 -22.02 3.05 31.00
C SER A 206 -20.91 2.40 31.82
N GLU A 207 -20.37 1.28 31.36
CA GLU A 207 -19.25 0.57 31.97
C GLU A 207 -18.31 -0.03 30.90
N GLY A 208 -17.01 -0.02 31.17
CA GLY A 208 -15.98 -0.54 30.24
C GLY A 208 -15.38 0.53 29.33
N SER A 209 -14.72 0.07 28.26
CA SER A 209 -14.00 0.92 27.31
C SER A 209 -14.86 1.24 26.08
N PRO A 210 -14.59 2.37 25.38
CA PRO A 210 -15.17 2.63 24.07
C PRO A 210 -14.86 1.49 23.09
N TRP A 211 -15.77 1.24 22.17
CA TRP A 211 -15.62 0.21 21.15
C TRP A 211 -16.22 0.72 19.84
N PHE A 212 -15.61 0.36 18.72
CA PHE A 212 -16.15 0.63 17.39
C PHE A 212 -15.81 -0.55 16.49
N VAL A 213 -16.78 -1.04 15.75
CA VAL A 213 -16.64 -2.22 14.90
C VAL A 213 -17.41 -2.02 13.61
N GLY A 214 -16.99 -2.74 12.59
CA GLY A 214 -17.73 -2.90 11.35
C GLY A 214 -17.73 -4.35 10.90
N TRP A 215 -18.75 -4.75 10.15
CA TRP A 215 -18.77 -6.06 9.53
C TRP A 215 -19.54 -6.05 8.22
N SER A 216 -19.15 -6.95 7.32
CA SER A 216 -19.88 -7.17 6.07
C SER A 216 -21.13 -8.00 6.35
N VAL A 217 -22.29 -7.53 5.89
CA VAL A 217 -23.55 -8.28 5.90
C VAL A 217 -23.54 -9.26 4.73
N CYS A 218 -22.91 -10.42 4.93
CA CYS A 218 -22.70 -11.41 3.87
C CYS A 218 -23.82 -12.47 3.78
N GLN A 219 -24.69 -12.58 4.79
CA GLN A 219 -25.82 -13.51 4.77
C GLN A 219 -26.99 -12.93 3.95
N PRO A 220 -27.44 -13.59 2.87
CA PRO A 220 -28.44 -13.03 1.96
C PRO A 220 -29.79 -12.70 2.62
N MET A 221 -30.26 -13.54 3.55
CA MET A 221 -31.52 -13.33 4.26
C MET A 221 -31.47 -12.09 5.16
N VAL A 222 -30.38 -11.92 5.92
CA VAL A 222 -30.19 -10.75 6.78
C VAL A 222 -30.07 -9.48 5.93
N LEU A 223 -29.28 -9.54 4.84
CA LEU A 223 -29.14 -8.43 3.91
C LEU A 223 -30.47 -8.01 3.28
N ALA A 224 -31.29 -8.98 2.87
CA ALA A 224 -32.60 -8.72 2.28
C ALA A 224 -33.55 -8.01 3.25
N GLU A 225 -33.60 -8.42 4.52
CA GLU A 225 -34.41 -7.75 5.54
C GLU A 225 -33.91 -6.33 5.83
N LEU A 226 -32.60 -6.15 5.92
CA LEU A 226 -32.01 -4.85 6.18
C LEU A 226 -32.22 -3.85 5.02
N ARG A 227 -32.12 -4.30 3.76
CA ARG A 227 -32.34 -3.45 2.58
C ARG A 227 -33.79 -2.98 2.42
N LYS A 228 -34.76 -3.57 3.13
CA LYS A 228 -36.11 -3.00 3.24
C LYS A 228 -36.14 -1.71 4.06
N LEU A 229 -35.18 -1.54 4.97
CA LEU A 229 -35.09 -0.40 5.89
C LEU A 229 -34.19 0.71 5.36
N TYR A 230 -33.13 0.32 4.64
CA TYR A 230 -32.26 1.23 3.90
C TYR A 230 -32.21 0.79 2.41
N PRO A 231 -33.10 1.32 1.55
CA PRO A 231 -32.98 1.03 0.13
C PRO A 231 -31.73 1.70 -0.46
N ARG A 232 -31.43 1.40 -1.72
CA ARG A 232 -30.42 2.13 -2.50
C ARG A 232 -30.63 3.65 -2.36
N PRO A 233 -29.59 4.45 -2.09
CA PRO A 233 -29.71 5.91 -2.09
C PRO A 233 -30.30 6.42 -3.41
N HIS A 234 -31.33 7.25 -3.32
CA HIS A 234 -32.15 7.66 -4.47
C HIS A 234 -31.38 8.46 -5.52
N PHE A 235 -30.35 9.18 -5.09
CA PHE A 235 -29.51 10.02 -5.94
C PHE A 235 -28.48 9.23 -6.76
N LEU A 236 -28.20 7.96 -6.45
CA LEU A 236 -27.26 7.16 -7.24
C LEU A 236 -27.83 6.88 -8.65
N PRO A 237 -26.99 6.84 -9.71
CA PRO A 237 -27.40 6.51 -11.09
C PRO A 237 -28.23 5.22 -11.17
N VAL A 238 -29.09 5.01 -12.18
CA VAL A 238 -29.94 3.80 -12.24
C VAL A 238 -29.10 2.55 -12.52
N ASP A 239 -28.13 2.72 -13.41
CA ASP A 239 -27.20 1.73 -13.93
C ASP A 239 -26.03 1.43 -12.99
N ALA A 240 -25.85 2.19 -11.90
CA ALA A 240 -24.80 1.89 -10.94
C ALA A 240 -25.02 0.49 -10.34
N GLU A 241 -24.00 -0.34 -10.38
CA GLU A 241 -24.04 -1.72 -9.92
C GLU A 241 -23.74 -1.79 -8.43
N MET A 242 -24.65 -2.37 -7.66
CA MET A 242 -24.52 -2.53 -6.21
C MET A 242 -24.00 -3.94 -5.88
N PRO A 243 -23.04 -4.08 -4.94
CA PRO A 243 -22.57 -5.40 -4.51
C PRO A 243 -23.68 -6.19 -3.80
N SER A 244 -23.50 -7.50 -3.68
CA SER A 244 -24.36 -8.39 -2.86
C SER A 244 -23.98 -8.37 -1.38
N THR A 245 -23.35 -7.30 -0.90
CA THR A 245 -22.84 -7.17 0.46
C THR A 245 -22.80 -5.69 0.83
N ASP A 246 -23.35 -5.36 1.99
CA ASP A 246 -23.26 -4.03 2.59
C ASP A 246 -22.46 -4.13 3.90
N TYR A 247 -22.05 -3.01 4.48
CA TYR A 247 -21.32 -2.94 5.73
C TYR A 247 -22.13 -2.18 6.78
N ILE A 248 -22.21 -2.72 7.98
CA ILE A 248 -22.68 -1.98 9.16
C ILE A 248 -21.47 -1.60 9.98
N LEU A 249 -21.38 -0.32 10.37
CA LEU A 249 -20.38 0.15 11.32
C LEU A 249 -21.06 0.86 12.47
N MET A 250 -20.68 0.53 13.70
CA MET A 250 -21.27 1.13 14.89
C MET A 250 -20.33 1.12 16.10
N GLY A 251 -20.61 2.02 17.04
CA GLY A 251 -19.89 2.11 18.31
C GLY A 251 -19.68 3.55 18.78
N TYR A 252 -18.56 3.78 19.45
CA TYR A 252 -18.25 5.00 20.21
C TYR A 252 -16.82 5.49 19.97
N GLU A 253 -16.63 6.79 20.11
CA GLU A 253 -15.34 7.47 20.12
C GLU A 253 -14.45 7.22 18.90
N GLN A 254 -13.47 6.31 18.98
CA GLN A 254 -12.54 6.08 17.88
C GLN A 254 -13.20 5.24 16.79
N GLY A 255 -13.39 5.82 15.61
CA GLY A 255 -13.87 5.12 14.43
C GLY A 255 -12.75 4.39 13.70
N ALA A 256 -12.80 4.38 12.37
CA ALA A 256 -11.70 3.86 11.57
C ALA A 256 -10.42 4.70 11.75
N VAL A 257 -9.29 4.02 11.87
CA VAL A 257 -7.95 4.64 11.89
C VAL A 257 -7.56 5.08 10.49
N MET A 258 -6.54 5.93 10.35
CA MET A 258 -6.12 6.43 9.03
C MET A 258 -5.68 5.28 8.11
N HIS A 259 -6.43 5.03 7.02
CA HIS A 259 -6.13 3.98 6.05
C HIS A 259 -6.74 4.26 4.67
N LEU A 260 -6.35 3.44 3.69
CA LEU A 260 -7.03 3.27 2.41
C LEU A 260 -7.84 1.98 2.45
N ASP A 261 -8.96 1.98 1.72
CA ASP A 261 -9.72 0.77 1.44
C ASP A 261 -9.22 0.10 0.17
N TYR A 262 -9.06 -1.22 0.24
CA TYR A 262 -8.71 -2.05 -0.91
C TYR A 262 -9.96 -2.66 -1.52
N ILE A 263 -10.86 -1.79 -1.98
CA ILE A 263 -12.15 -2.13 -2.60
C ILE A 263 -12.13 -1.82 -4.10
N PRO A 264 -12.88 -2.55 -4.94
CA PRO A 264 -12.88 -2.34 -6.38
C PRO A 264 -13.64 -1.08 -6.81
N ARG A 265 -14.64 -0.63 -6.04
CA ARG A 265 -15.61 0.39 -6.47
C ARG A 265 -15.62 1.61 -5.57
N LEU A 266 -16.35 2.65 -5.97
CA LEU A 266 -16.59 3.82 -5.14
C LEU A 266 -17.49 3.44 -3.98
N MET A 267 -17.39 4.15 -2.86
CA MET A 267 -18.17 3.84 -1.66
C MET A 267 -19.08 5.02 -1.28
N TRP A 268 -20.21 4.69 -0.67
CA TRP A 268 -21.05 5.64 0.06
C TRP A 268 -21.31 5.16 1.48
N GLN A 269 -21.46 6.09 2.41
CA GLN A 269 -21.83 5.82 3.81
C GLN A 269 -22.99 6.71 4.23
N ALA A 270 -24.06 6.08 4.72
CA ALA A 270 -25.22 6.74 5.30
C ALA A 270 -25.07 6.84 6.83
N GLN A 271 -25.19 8.06 7.36
CA GLN A 271 -25.15 8.31 8.81
C GLN A 271 -26.56 8.13 9.39
N LEU A 272 -26.82 7.00 10.05
CA LEU A 272 -28.14 6.70 10.62
C LEU A 272 -28.32 7.33 12.01
N GLN A 273 -27.34 7.13 12.90
CA GLN A 273 -27.37 7.66 14.26
C GLN A 273 -26.04 8.27 14.65
N GLY A 274 -26.10 9.25 15.55
CA GLY A 274 -24.93 9.95 16.04
C GLY A 274 -24.21 10.76 14.97
N ASN A 275 -23.29 11.59 15.42
CA ASN A 275 -22.52 12.43 14.54
C ASN A 275 -21.10 11.87 14.36
N LYS A 276 -20.50 12.12 13.20
CA LYS A 276 -19.20 11.55 12.85
C LYS A 276 -18.34 12.60 12.16
N SER A 277 -17.10 12.72 12.63
CA SER A 277 -16.07 13.55 11.97
C SER A 277 -15.24 12.66 11.07
N TRP A 278 -15.00 13.13 9.85
CA TRP A 278 -14.12 12.49 8.88
C TRP A 278 -12.87 13.33 8.71
N PHE A 279 -11.72 12.67 8.68
CA PHE A 279 -10.42 13.27 8.41
C PHE A 279 -9.92 12.65 7.12
N LEU A 280 -9.68 13.47 6.10
CA LEU A 280 -9.13 13.02 4.83
C LEU A 280 -7.73 13.56 4.65
N SER A 281 -6.84 12.71 4.16
CA SER A 281 -5.49 13.08 3.75
C SER A 281 -5.24 12.59 2.34
N PRO A 282 -4.58 13.39 1.48
CA PRO A 282 -4.05 12.87 0.24
C PRO A 282 -2.96 11.84 0.52
N ALA A 283 -2.56 11.11 -0.51
CA ALA A 283 -1.40 10.25 -0.40
C ALA A 283 -0.11 11.07 -0.19
N PRO A 284 0.88 10.57 0.57
CA PRO A 284 2.08 11.33 0.93
C PRO A 284 2.85 11.93 -0.24
N GLU A 285 2.88 11.25 -1.40
CA GLU A 285 3.51 11.78 -2.61
C GLU A 285 2.84 13.07 -3.15
N CYS A 286 1.60 13.35 -2.75
CA CYS A 286 0.80 14.49 -3.18
C CYS A 286 0.83 15.67 -2.18
N ASP A 287 1.54 15.56 -1.06
CA ASP A 287 1.61 16.59 0.00
C ASP A 287 2.11 17.96 -0.51
N HIS A 288 2.85 17.97 -1.62
CA HIS A 288 3.37 19.19 -2.23
C HIS A 288 2.29 20.06 -2.89
N GLN A 289 1.12 19.50 -3.21
CA GLN A 289 0.02 20.23 -3.88
C GLN A 289 -1.36 20.05 -3.25
N CYS A 290 -1.53 19.02 -2.42
CA CYS A 290 -2.79 18.68 -1.78
C CYS A 290 -2.69 18.88 -0.26
N GLN A 291 -3.84 19.09 0.38
CA GLN A 291 -3.92 19.35 1.81
C GLN A 291 -4.91 18.40 2.46
N SER A 292 -4.59 17.97 3.68
CA SER A 292 -5.53 17.24 4.53
C SER A 292 -6.62 18.20 5.03
N PHE A 293 -7.84 17.68 5.17
CA PHE A 293 -8.96 18.44 5.74
C PHE A 293 -9.88 17.51 6.50
N PHE A 294 -10.77 18.08 7.30
CA PHE A 294 -11.78 17.33 8.02
C PHE A 294 -13.16 17.94 7.83
N PHE A 295 -14.19 17.12 7.98
CA PHE A 295 -15.58 17.56 7.88
C PHE A 295 -16.48 16.74 8.80
N TYR A 296 -17.69 17.26 9.00
CA TYR A 296 -18.67 16.71 9.92
C TYR A 296 -19.89 16.17 9.17
N VAL A 297 -20.44 15.07 9.69
CA VAL A 297 -21.55 14.34 9.09
C VAL A 297 -22.60 14.10 10.15
N GLU A 298 -23.86 14.40 9.81
CA GLU A 298 -24.99 14.36 10.72
C GLU A 298 -26.00 13.26 10.33
N PRO A 299 -26.83 12.77 11.27
CA PRO A 299 -27.88 11.79 11.01
C PRO A 299 -28.84 12.21 9.89
N GLY A 300 -28.81 11.49 8.77
CA GLY A 300 -29.57 11.81 7.57
C GLY A 300 -28.70 12.14 6.36
N ASP A 301 -27.41 12.43 6.56
CA ASP A 301 -26.48 12.70 5.48
C ASP A 301 -25.96 11.39 4.84
N ALA A 302 -25.59 11.48 3.57
CA ALA A 302 -24.81 10.47 2.88
C ALA A 302 -23.45 11.06 2.46
N VAL A 303 -22.39 10.30 2.70
CA VAL A 303 -21.01 10.67 2.38
C VAL A 303 -20.53 9.79 1.25
N LEU A 304 -19.88 10.37 0.26
CA LEU A 304 -19.16 9.65 -0.78
C LEU A 304 -17.70 10.08 -0.75
N VAL A 305 -16.82 9.12 -0.56
CA VAL A 305 -15.37 9.32 -0.55
C VAL A 305 -14.78 8.20 -1.37
N ASP A 306 -13.86 8.53 -2.28
CA ASP A 306 -13.06 7.51 -2.95
C ASP A 306 -11.96 7.04 -2.00
N THR A 307 -12.31 6.10 -1.11
CA THR A 307 -11.42 5.57 -0.07
C THR A 307 -10.27 4.71 -0.62
N ARG A 308 -10.27 4.45 -1.93
CA ARG A 308 -9.16 3.80 -2.64
C ARG A 308 -7.96 4.72 -2.82
N ILE A 309 -8.18 6.04 -2.80
CA ILE A 309 -7.14 7.06 -3.02
C ILE A 309 -7.07 8.13 -1.93
N TRP A 310 -8.16 8.39 -1.22
CA TRP A 310 -8.17 9.26 -0.05
C TRP A 310 -7.93 8.45 1.21
N TYR A 311 -6.83 8.72 1.90
CA TYR A 311 -6.66 8.23 3.26
C TYR A 311 -7.73 8.84 4.14
N TYR A 312 -8.39 8.01 4.92
CA TYR A 312 -9.43 8.49 5.80
C TYR A 312 -9.33 7.89 7.19
N ALA A 313 -9.72 8.71 8.16
CA ALA A 313 -10.00 8.30 9.53
C ALA A 313 -11.33 8.90 9.97
N ASN A 314 -11.93 8.32 11.00
CA ASN A 314 -13.15 8.87 11.58
C ASN A 314 -13.12 8.89 13.10
N THR A 315 -13.78 9.89 13.66
CA THR A 315 -14.03 9.97 15.11
C THR A 315 -15.48 10.31 15.40
N ILE A 316 -15.94 9.87 16.55
CA ILE A 316 -17.28 10.07 17.09
C ILE A 316 -17.11 10.90 18.36
N PRO A 317 -17.97 11.91 18.59
CA PRO A 317 -17.93 12.68 19.83
C PRO A 317 -18.02 11.79 21.08
N ARG A 318 -17.31 12.17 22.14
CA ARG A 318 -17.24 11.40 23.40
C ARG A 318 -18.64 11.11 23.95
N GLY A 319 -18.88 9.84 24.31
CA GLY A 319 -20.15 9.37 24.87
C GLY A 319 -21.31 9.28 23.88
N GLN A 320 -21.12 9.60 22.59
CA GLN A 320 -22.16 9.46 21.58
C GLN A 320 -22.01 8.13 20.83
N PHE A 321 -23.14 7.44 20.65
CA PHE A 321 -23.20 6.25 19.80
C PHE A 321 -23.33 6.66 18.34
N SER A 322 -22.60 5.99 17.45
CA SER A 322 -22.72 6.15 16.01
C SER A 322 -23.17 4.84 15.38
N LEU A 323 -24.05 4.92 14.39
CA LEU A 323 -24.47 3.80 13.54
C LEU A 323 -24.52 4.27 12.09
N THR A 324 -23.85 3.53 11.22
CA THR A 324 -23.74 3.83 9.80
C THR A 324 -23.94 2.57 8.97
N VAL A 325 -24.46 2.76 7.76
CA VAL A 325 -24.50 1.73 6.72
C VAL A 325 -23.63 2.22 5.57
N GLN A 326 -22.82 1.32 5.03
CA GLN A 326 -21.93 1.59 3.92
C GLN A 326 -22.12 0.54 2.82
N SER A 327 -21.99 0.95 1.58
CA SER A 327 -21.93 0.02 0.44
C SER A 327 -21.10 0.62 -0.68
N GLU A 328 -20.73 -0.24 -1.61
CA GLU A 328 -20.03 0.14 -2.83
C GLU A 328 -21.02 0.39 -3.97
N TYR A 329 -20.58 1.12 -5.00
CA TYR A 329 -21.29 1.28 -6.26
C TYR A 329 -20.29 1.58 -7.38
N GLY A 330 -20.59 1.13 -8.59
CA GLY A 330 -19.70 1.28 -9.75
C GLY A 330 -20.46 1.26 -11.06
#